data_AF-A0A660P0R0-F1
#
_entry.id   AF-A0A660P0R0-F1
#
_cell.length_a   1.000
_cell.length_b   1.000
_cell.length_c   1.000
_cell.angle_alpha   90.00
_cell.angle_beta   90.00
_cell.angle_gamma   90.00
#
_symmetry.space_group_name_H-M   'P 1'
#
loop_
_entity.id
_entity.type
_entity.pdbx_description
1 polymer ?
#
loop_
_entity_poly.entity_id
_entity_poly.type
_entity_poly.pdbx_seq_one_letter_code
_entity_poly.pdbx_strand_id
1 'polypeptide(L)'
;MRRVYLSMAFVSLSALGFAQNSPYIKAVDEYVPAPGQFVNELPKLTENDTPETAAQACTKELAGDKQKGLITLGAYGGYITFHFDHPVINAEGAADFVVYGNAFDGSSEPGIVMVMKDENGNGKPDDTWYELSGSADVDSIGKMIYKYEITYTPNPMQPIPWTDNQGHSGAV
;
A
#
# COMPACT_ATOMS: atom_id res chain seq x y z
N MET A 1 -33.02 68.35 3.15
CA MET A 1 -32.56 67.34 2.17
C MET A 1 -31.88 66.22 2.95
N ARG A 2 -32.49 65.03 3.04
CA ARG A 2 -31.98 63.88 3.82
C ARG A 2 -30.91 63.15 3.00
N ARG A 3 -29.70 63.01 3.55
CA ARG A 3 -28.64 62.17 2.99
C ARG A 3 -28.85 60.74 3.48
N VAL A 4 -28.97 59.80 2.56
CA VAL A 4 -29.01 58.36 2.82
C VAL A 4 -27.58 57.85 2.67
N TYR A 5 -27.04 57.20 3.71
CA TYR A 5 -25.76 56.52 3.63
C TYR A 5 -26.02 55.05 3.31
N LEU A 6 -25.46 54.58 2.19
CA LEU A 6 -25.48 53.18 1.79
C LEU A 6 -24.24 52.51 2.38
N SER A 7 -24.38 51.81 3.49
CA SER A 7 -23.32 50.95 4.04
C SER A 7 -23.29 49.64 3.26
N MET A 8 -22.29 49.48 2.40
CA MET A 8 -22.01 48.24 1.68
C MET A 8 -21.17 47.35 2.60
N ALA A 9 -21.80 46.35 3.22
CA ALA A 9 -21.09 45.33 3.99
C ALA A 9 -20.47 44.33 3.01
N PHE A 10 -19.13 44.33 2.90
CA PHE A 10 -18.40 43.24 2.27
C PHE A 10 -18.39 42.05 3.24
N VAL A 11 -19.26 41.07 3.00
CA VAL A 11 -19.10 39.73 3.58
C VAL A 11 -17.97 39.06 2.81
N SER A 12 -16.77 39.03 3.39
CA SER A 12 -15.69 38.19 2.92
C SER A 12 -16.09 36.74 3.14
N LEU A 13 -16.58 36.08 2.09
CA LEU A 13 -16.82 34.64 2.11
C LEU A 13 -15.45 33.95 1.99
N SER A 14 -14.70 33.91 3.10
CA SER A 14 -13.58 32.99 3.23
C SER A 14 -14.15 31.60 3.47
N ALA A 15 -14.61 30.97 2.39
CA ALA A 15 -14.75 29.52 2.37
C ALA A 15 -13.33 28.95 2.44
N LEU A 16 -12.86 28.72 3.67
CA LEU A 16 -11.83 27.71 3.90
C LEU A 16 -12.46 26.40 3.44
N GLY A 17 -12.21 26.03 2.18
CA GLY A 17 -12.50 24.70 1.70
C GLY A 17 -11.69 23.77 2.59
N PHE A 18 -12.36 23.11 3.54
CA PHE A 18 -11.82 21.89 4.11
C PHE A 18 -11.67 20.96 2.91
N ALA A 19 -10.42 20.71 2.50
CA ALA A 19 -10.15 19.65 1.55
C ALA A 19 -10.78 18.39 2.16
N GLN A 20 -11.80 17.87 1.50
CA GLN A 20 -12.42 16.62 1.91
C GLN A 20 -11.35 15.54 1.79
N ASN A 21 -11.05 14.85 2.89
CA ASN A 21 -10.09 13.76 2.90
C ASN A 21 -10.41 12.77 1.78
N SER A 22 -9.40 12.42 0.98
CA SER A 22 -9.55 11.45 -0.11
C SER A 22 -9.89 10.07 0.47
N PRO A 23 -10.87 9.32 -0.06
CA PRO A 23 -11.11 7.94 0.38
C PRO A 23 -10.03 6.95 -0.12
N TYR A 24 -9.06 7.42 -0.90
CA TYR A 24 -8.02 6.62 -1.53
C TYR A 24 -6.63 6.99 -1.02
N ILE A 25 -5.69 6.06 -1.17
CA ILE A 25 -4.29 6.30 -0.85
C ILE A 25 -3.77 7.54 -1.58
N LYS A 26 -2.88 8.27 -0.94
CA LYS A 26 -2.22 9.45 -1.50
C LYS A 26 -1.03 9.05 -2.37
N ALA A 27 -0.18 8.18 -1.85
CA ALA A 27 1.03 7.73 -2.53
C ALA A 27 1.57 6.41 -1.96
N VAL A 28 2.46 5.80 -2.72
CA VAL A 28 3.27 4.64 -2.36
C VAL A 28 4.65 5.14 -1.93
N ASP A 29 5.12 4.66 -0.78
CA ASP A 29 6.40 5.02 -0.18
C ASP A 29 7.50 4.03 -0.58
N GLU A 30 7.17 2.74 -0.58
CA GLU A 30 8.09 1.66 -0.92
C GLU A 30 7.38 0.61 -1.76
N TYR A 31 8.08 0.08 -2.76
CA TYR A 31 7.64 -1.08 -3.52
C TYR A 31 8.83 -1.99 -3.76
N VAL A 32 8.80 -3.16 -3.13
CA VAL A 32 9.88 -4.15 -3.17
C VAL A 32 9.27 -5.49 -3.56
N PRO A 33 9.03 -5.73 -4.86
CA PRO A 33 8.49 -6.99 -5.32
C PRO A 33 9.53 -8.11 -5.21
N ALA A 34 9.09 -9.31 -4.86
CA ALA A 34 9.89 -10.51 -5.04
C ALA A 34 9.90 -10.91 -6.54
N PRO A 35 10.80 -11.82 -6.96
CA PRO A 35 10.68 -12.46 -8.26
C PRO A 35 9.32 -13.15 -8.43
N GLY A 36 8.76 -13.10 -9.64
CA GLY A 36 7.49 -13.75 -9.93
C GLY A 36 6.91 -13.35 -11.29
N GLN A 37 5.78 -13.96 -11.61
CA GLN A 37 5.03 -13.65 -12.83
C GLN A 37 4.50 -12.20 -12.79
N PHE A 38 4.57 -11.51 -13.93
CA PHE A 38 4.15 -10.12 -14.15
C PHE A 38 4.95 -9.03 -13.41
N VAL A 39 6.02 -9.39 -12.69
CA VAL A 39 6.87 -8.40 -12.02
C VAL A 39 7.51 -7.51 -13.10
N ASN A 40 7.45 -6.20 -12.87
CA ASN A 40 7.87 -5.15 -13.81
C ASN A 40 6.98 -4.96 -15.05
N GLU A 41 5.80 -5.59 -15.12
CA GLU A 41 4.80 -5.30 -16.16
C GLU A 41 3.88 -4.14 -15.75
N LEU A 42 3.39 -4.14 -14.51
CA LEU A 42 2.60 -3.06 -13.92
C LEU A 42 3.02 -2.80 -12.43
N PRO A 43 3.58 -1.63 -12.09
CA PRO A 43 4.07 -0.64 -13.05
C PRO A 43 5.17 -1.25 -13.93
N LYS A 44 5.32 -0.68 -15.13
CA LYS A 44 6.42 -1.07 -16.00
C LYS A 44 7.74 -0.55 -15.42
N LEU A 45 8.64 -1.47 -15.05
CA LEU A 45 9.95 -1.14 -14.49
C LEU A 45 11.08 -1.75 -15.32
N THR A 46 12.27 -1.18 -15.17
CA THR A 46 13.49 -1.58 -15.86
C THR A 46 14.66 -1.63 -14.86
N GLU A 47 15.80 -2.16 -15.29
CA GLU A 47 17.04 -2.15 -14.50
C GLU A 47 17.57 -0.75 -14.15
N ASN A 48 17.04 0.30 -14.81
CA ASN A 48 17.41 1.69 -14.54
C ASN A 48 16.51 2.36 -13.50
N ASP A 49 15.43 1.70 -13.06
CA ASP A 49 14.54 2.23 -12.04
C ASP A 49 15.16 2.10 -10.65
N THR A 50 14.97 3.13 -9.82
CA THR A 50 15.38 3.12 -8.40
C THR A 50 14.15 2.79 -7.54
N PRO A 51 14.34 2.45 -6.25
CA PRO A 51 13.20 2.28 -5.33
C PRO A 51 12.24 3.46 -5.34
N GLU A 52 12.76 4.68 -5.44
CA GLU A 52 11.95 5.91 -5.47
C GLU A 52 11.16 6.03 -6.78
N THR A 53 11.76 5.75 -7.95
CA THR A 53 11.02 5.81 -9.22
C THR A 53 10.00 4.69 -9.33
N ALA A 54 10.29 3.52 -8.76
CA ALA A 54 9.36 2.40 -8.67
C ALA A 54 8.14 2.73 -7.80
N ALA A 55 8.35 3.32 -6.62
CA ALA A 55 7.26 3.78 -5.74
C ALA A 55 6.41 4.88 -6.41
N GLN A 56 7.05 5.83 -7.12
CA GLN A 56 6.34 6.84 -7.91
C GLN A 56 5.52 6.22 -9.05
N ALA A 57 6.03 5.17 -9.70
CA ALA A 57 5.29 4.46 -10.74
C ALA A 57 4.08 3.74 -10.14
N CYS A 58 4.23 3.04 -9.01
CA CYS A 58 3.10 2.43 -8.28
C CYS A 58 2.06 3.47 -7.86
N THR A 59 2.50 4.64 -7.38
CA THR A 59 1.60 5.75 -7.04
C THR A 59 0.72 6.15 -8.22
N LYS A 60 1.28 6.22 -9.44
CA LYS A 60 0.50 6.55 -10.65
C LYS A 60 -0.54 5.50 -10.98
N GLU A 61 -0.27 4.23 -10.69
CA GLU A 61 -1.18 3.11 -10.97
C GLU A 61 -2.25 2.91 -9.88
N LEU A 62 -1.99 3.32 -8.64
CA LEU A 62 -2.83 2.97 -7.49
C LEU A 62 -3.52 4.15 -6.80
N ALA A 63 -2.94 5.35 -6.79
CA ALA A 63 -3.43 6.45 -5.97
C ALA A 63 -4.62 7.21 -6.59
N GLY A 64 -5.46 7.77 -5.72
CA GLY A 64 -6.52 8.72 -6.08
C GLY A 64 -7.76 8.15 -6.77
N ASP A 65 -7.88 6.83 -6.90
CA ASP A 65 -9.07 6.16 -7.46
C ASP A 65 -9.30 4.80 -6.78
N LYS A 66 -10.53 4.27 -6.87
CA LYS A 66 -10.96 3.05 -6.18
C LYS A 66 -10.21 1.80 -6.68
N GLN A 67 -10.09 1.66 -8.00
CA GLN A 67 -9.51 0.48 -8.65
C GLN A 67 -8.94 0.87 -10.02
N LYS A 68 -7.73 1.44 -10.04
CA LYS A 68 -7.09 1.91 -11.28
C LYS A 68 -6.15 0.86 -11.88
N GLY A 69 -5.47 0.08 -11.05
CA GLY A 69 -4.56 -0.98 -11.47
C GLY A 69 -4.44 -2.08 -10.42
N LEU A 70 -3.78 -3.18 -10.81
CA LEU A 70 -3.43 -4.30 -9.96
C LEU A 70 -1.94 -4.56 -10.14
N ILE A 71 -1.14 -4.24 -9.13
CA ILE A 71 0.30 -4.52 -9.13
C ILE A 71 0.58 -5.91 -8.55
N THR A 72 1.75 -6.47 -8.84
CA THR A 72 2.20 -7.74 -8.30
C THR A 72 3.23 -7.54 -7.19
N LEU A 73 3.21 -8.36 -6.14
CA LEU A 73 4.27 -8.39 -5.12
C LEU A 73 5.32 -9.47 -5.42
N GLY A 74 5.19 -10.18 -6.54
CA GLY A 74 5.99 -11.36 -6.85
C GLY A 74 5.41 -12.64 -6.24
N ALA A 75 6.21 -13.70 -6.24
CA ALA A 75 5.78 -15.01 -5.77
C ALA A 75 5.69 -15.07 -4.23
N TYR A 76 6.80 -14.80 -3.53
CA TYR A 76 6.85 -14.84 -2.06
C TYR A 76 7.80 -13.80 -1.48
N GLY A 77 7.34 -13.05 -0.47
CA GLY A 77 8.20 -12.17 0.35
C GLY A 77 8.38 -10.73 -0.18
N GLY A 78 7.68 -10.34 -1.24
CA GLY A 78 7.62 -8.93 -1.65
C GLY A 78 6.59 -8.13 -0.85
N TYR A 79 6.73 -6.81 -0.85
CA TYR A 79 5.83 -5.90 -0.12
C TYR A 79 5.64 -4.55 -0.82
N ILE A 80 4.60 -3.85 -0.38
CA ILE A 80 4.31 -2.46 -0.72
C ILE A 80 3.93 -1.69 0.54
N THR A 81 4.45 -0.47 0.67
CA THR A 81 4.10 0.49 1.72
C THR A 81 3.45 1.71 1.09
N PHE A 82 2.32 2.16 1.62
CA PHE A 82 1.60 3.34 1.13
C PHE A 82 0.95 4.12 2.28
N HIS A 83 0.59 5.37 2.02
CA HIS A 83 -0.05 6.23 3.00
C HIS A 83 -1.27 6.99 2.45
N PHE A 84 -2.15 7.37 3.36
CA PHE A 84 -3.25 8.30 3.13
C PHE A 84 -2.78 9.74 3.41
N ASP A 85 -3.49 10.74 2.87
CA ASP A 85 -3.24 12.15 3.18
C ASP A 85 -3.77 12.57 4.57
N HIS A 86 -4.38 11.63 5.29
CA HIS A 86 -4.97 11.80 6.62
C HIS A 86 -4.90 10.48 7.40
N PRO A 87 -5.04 10.50 8.74
CA PRO A 87 -5.14 9.28 9.53
C PRO A 87 -6.37 8.45 9.16
N VAL A 88 -6.20 7.14 9.01
CA VAL A 88 -7.32 6.20 8.94
C VAL A 88 -7.91 6.06 10.35
N ILE A 89 -9.22 6.32 10.48
CA ILE A 89 -9.91 6.31 11.76
C ILE A 89 -10.45 4.91 12.03
N ASN A 90 -10.13 4.37 13.21
CA ASN A 90 -10.76 3.17 13.72
C ASN A 90 -12.23 3.46 14.08
N ALA A 91 -13.15 2.91 13.28
CA ALA A 91 -14.58 3.08 13.42
C ALA A 91 -15.22 1.80 13.94
N GLU A 92 -15.60 1.80 15.22
CA GLU A 92 -16.20 0.63 15.87
C GLU A 92 -17.42 0.10 15.09
N GLY A 93 -17.39 -1.19 14.75
CA GLY A 93 -18.46 -1.86 14.01
C GLY A 93 -18.48 -1.59 12.50
N ALA A 94 -17.48 -0.91 11.95
CA ALA A 94 -17.33 -0.67 10.52
C ALA A 94 -15.93 -1.08 10.03
N ALA A 95 -15.78 -1.21 8.71
CA ALA A 95 -14.46 -1.41 8.10
C ALA A 95 -13.76 -0.06 7.95
N ASP A 96 -12.53 0.04 8.47
CA ASP A 96 -11.72 1.28 8.44
C ASP A 96 -11.15 1.56 7.04
N PHE A 97 -10.71 0.49 6.36
CA PHE A 97 -10.21 0.51 4.99
C PHE A 97 -10.40 -0.86 4.35
N VAL A 98 -10.20 -0.93 3.03
CA VAL A 98 -10.23 -2.18 2.27
C VAL A 98 -9.04 -2.21 1.31
N VAL A 99 -8.38 -3.37 1.26
CA VAL A 99 -7.35 -3.66 0.25
C VAL A 99 -7.95 -4.66 -0.73
N TYR A 100 -7.99 -4.28 -2.00
CA TYR A 100 -8.41 -5.18 -3.07
C TYR A 100 -7.19 -5.96 -3.57
N GLY A 101 -7.33 -7.27 -3.69
CA GLY A 101 -6.29 -8.15 -4.23
C GLY A 101 -6.82 -9.00 -5.38
N ASN A 102 -5.95 -9.85 -5.90
CA ASN A 102 -6.29 -10.84 -6.91
C ASN A 102 -6.93 -12.08 -6.26
N ALA A 103 -8.26 -12.08 -6.17
CA ALA A 103 -9.01 -13.19 -5.61
C ALA A 103 -10.15 -13.61 -6.55
N PHE A 104 -10.29 -14.92 -6.75
CA PHE A 104 -11.33 -15.55 -7.56
C PHE A 104 -11.79 -16.85 -6.89
N ASP A 105 -12.87 -17.45 -7.39
CA ASP A 105 -13.40 -18.66 -6.79
C ASP A 105 -12.36 -19.80 -6.84
N GLY A 106 -12.00 -20.34 -5.68
CA GLY A 106 -10.99 -21.38 -5.52
C GLY A 106 -9.52 -20.93 -5.48
N SER A 107 -9.21 -19.62 -5.59
CA SER A 107 -7.83 -19.13 -5.50
C SER A 107 -7.75 -17.67 -5.03
N SER A 108 -6.78 -17.39 -4.18
CA SER A 108 -6.47 -16.04 -3.74
C SER A 108 -4.98 -15.86 -3.55
N GLU A 109 -4.53 -14.61 -3.65
CA GLU A 109 -3.16 -14.19 -3.33
C GLU A 109 -3.20 -13.31 -2.07
N PRO A 110 -3.34 -13.91 -0.86
CA PRO A 110 -3.46 -13.15 0.38
C PRO A 110 -2.11 -12.58 0.80
N GLY A 111 -2.15 -11.45 1.51
CA GLY A 111 -0.99 -10.83 2.15
C GLY A 111 -1.24 -10.56 3.62
N ILE A 112 -0.16 -10.43 4.39
CA ILE A 112 -0.21 -9.91 5.75
C ILE A 112 -0.33 -8.38 5.67
N VAL A 113 -1.26 -7.81 6.43
CA VAL A 113 -1.47 -6.37 6.50
C VAL A 113 -0.88 -5.88 7.81
N MET A 114 0.03 -4.92 7.71
CA MET A 114 0.52 -4.16 8.84
C MET A 114 0.08 -2.70 8.71
N VAL A 115 -0.09 -2.03 9.84
CA VAL A 115 -0.41 -0.60 9.92
C VAL A 115 0.59 0.10 10.82
N MET A 116 0.85 1.36 10.50
CA MET A 116 1.70 2.24 11.27
C MET A 116 1.06 3.62 11.32
N LYS A 117 1.22 4.31 12.44
CA LYS A 117 0.87 5.71 12.60
C LYS A 117 2.15 6.53 12.61
N ASP A 118 2.23 7.57 11.78
CA ASP A 118 3.33 8.54 11.79
C ASP A 118 3.28 9.34 13.11
N GLU A 119 3.95 8.83 14.13
CA GLU A 119 4.04 9.40 15.47
C GLU A 119 5.04 10.56 15.51
N ASN A 120 6.10 10.48 14.70
CA ASN A 120 7.15 11.47 14.66
C ASN A 120 6.84 12.64 13.69
N GLY A 121 5.86 12.49 12.80
CA GLY A 121 5.34 13.50 11.90
C GLY A 121 6.23 13.79 10.69
N ASN A 122 7.14 12.89 10.32
CA ASN A 122 8.09 13.08 9.23
C ASN A 122 7.54 12.61 7.87
N GLY A 123 6.36 11.99 7.84
CA GLY A 123 5.73 11.44 6.65
C GLY A 123 6.45 10.25 6.04
N LYS A 124 7.17 9.44 6.83
CA LYS A 124 7.91 8.26 6.38
C LYS A 124 7.43 6.99 7.05
N PRO A 125 7.63 5.82 6.42
CA PRO A 125 7.27 4.53 6.99
C PRO A 125 8.21 4.02 8.12
N ASP A 126 8.70 4.90 9.01
CA ASP A 126 9.82 4.61 9.92
C ASP A 126 9.49 4.58 11.42
N ASP A 127 8.21 4.62 11.79
CA ASP A 127 7.73 4.41 13.16
C ASP A 127 7.33 2.93 13.42
N THR A 128 6.65 2.68 14.54
CA THR A 128 6.29 1.31 14.98
C THR A 128 5.18 0.71 14.12
N TRP A 129 5.46 -0.44 13.50
CA TRP A 129 4.51 -1.23 12.73
C TRP A 129 3.78 -2.26 13.59
N TYR A 130 2.48 -2.44 13.30
CA TYR A 130 1.61 -3.40 13.96
C TYR A 130 0.96 -4.30 12.91
N GLU A 131 1.12 -5.61 13.05
CA GLU A 131 0.39 -6.59 12.25
C GLU A 131 -1.09 -6.62 12.67
N LEU A 132 -2.00 -6.59 11.70
CA LEU A 132 -3.42 -6.76 11.96
C LEU A 132 -3.75 -8.23 12.18
N SER A 133 -4.30 -8.53 13.36
CA SER A 133 -4.85 -9.85 13.67
C SER A 133 -6.03 -10.19 12.75
N GLY A 134 -6.12 -11.43 12.30
CA GLY A 134 -7.11 -11.91 11.35
C GLY A 134 -6.91 -13.38 10.96
N SER A 135 -7.02 -13.69 9.68
CA SER A 135 -7.02 -15.08 9.20
C SER A 135 -5.69 -15.82 9.39
N ALA A 136 -4.58 -15.08 9.44
CA ALA A 136 -3.23 -15.65 9.59
C ALA A 136 -2.97 -16.21 10.99
N ASP A 137 -3.46 -15.54 12.04
CA ASP A 137 -3.20 -15.89 13.44
C ASP A 137 -4.45 -16.46 14.16
N VAL A 138 -5.66 -16.03 13.81
CA VAL A 138 -6.91 -16.51 14.43
C VAL A 138 -7.48 -17.74 13.72
N ASP A 139 -7.54 -17.74 12.38
CA ASP A 139 -8.14 -18.86 11.63
C ASP A 139 -7.12 -19.96 11.32
N SER A 140 -5.82 -19.61 11.31
CA SER A 140 -4.71 -20.48 10.91
C SER A 140 -3.77 -20.80 12.08
N ILE A 141 -4.29 -20.89 13.30
CA ILE A 141 -3.52 -21.17 14.52
C ILE A 141 -2.57 -22.35 14.31
N GLY A 142 -1.28 -22.11 14.57
CA GLY A 142 -0.20 -23.10 14.46
C GLY A 142 0.26 -23.42 13.03
N LYS A 143 -0.28 -22.76 12.00
CA LYS A 143 0.16 -22.91 10.60
C LYS A 143 1.10 -21.79 10.15
N MET A 144 1.12 -20.67 10.86
CA MET A 144 2.00 -19.55 10.55
C MET A 144 3.42 -19.81 11.06
N ILE A 145 4.40 -19.55 10.20
CA ILE A 145 5.82 -19.59 10.55
C ILE A 145 6.33 -18.15 10.55
N TYR A 146 6.56 -17.60 11.74
CA TYR A 146 7.16 -16.28 11.89
C TYR A 146 8.66 -16.32 11.60
N LYS A 147 9.20 -15.18 11.12
CA LYS A 147 10.61 -15.05 10.73
C LYS A 147 11.02 -16.06 9.66
N TYR A 148 10.10 -16.40 8.78
CA TYR A 148 10.38 -17.19 7.60
C TYR A 148 11.12 -16.33 6.58
N GLU A 149 12.19 -16.88 6.01
CA GLU A 149 13.06 -16.16 5.07
C GLU A 149 13.22 -16.98 3.81
N ILE A 150 13.12 -16.33 2.65
CA ILE A 150 13.40 -16.91 1.34
C ILE A 150 14.56 -16.14 0.72
N THR A 151 15.53 -16.86 0.20
CA THR A 151 16.61 -16.32 -0.61
C THR A 151 16.42 -16.73 -2.06
N TYR A 152 16.32 -15.74 -2.95
CA TYR A 152 16.28 -15.94 -4.40
C TYR A 152 17.69 -15.80 -4.98
N THR A 153 18.04 -16.67 -5.94
CA THR A 153 19.28 -16.54 -6.71
C THR A 153 18.95 -16.13 -8.15
N PRO A 154 19.45 -15.00 -8.66
CA PRO A 154 19.17 -14.55 -10.03
C PRO A 154 19.51 -15.63 -11.06
N ASN A 155 18.58 -15.89 -11.99
CA ASN A 155 18.76 -16.87 -13.06
C ASN A 155 18.21 -16.33 -14.39
N PRO A 156 19.00 -15.55 -15.16
CA PRO A 156 18.52 -14.93 -16.39
C PRO A 156 18.01 -15.96 -17.40
N MET A 157 16.83 -15.71 -17.98
CA MET A 157 16.18 -16.54 -19.01
C MET A 157 15.81 -17.98 -18.57
N GLN A 158 15.76 -18.25 -17.27
CA GLN A 158 15.37 -19.52 -16.68
C GLN A 158 14.52 -19.25 -15.41
N PRO A 159 13.80 -20.25 -14.87
CA PRO A 159 13.15 -20.12 -13.57
C PRO A 159 14.16 -19.71 -12.48
N ILE A 160 13.77 -18.80 -11.61
CA ILE A 160 14.60 -18.23 -10.52
C ILE A 160 14.54 -19.19 -9.33
N PRO A 161 15.65 -19.89 -9.00
CA PRO A 161 15.66 -20.79 -7.86
C PRO A 161 15.62 -20.03 -6.53
N TRP A 162 15.00 -20.64 -5.54
CA TRP A 162 14.93 -20.13 -4.18
C TRP A 162 15.21 -21.22 -3.15
N THR A 163 15.73 -20.81 -2.00
CA THR A 163 15.88 -21.63 -0.78
C THR A 163 15.27 -20.90 0.40
N ASP A 164 14.68 -21.62 1.35
CA ASP A 164 14.15 -21.03 2.58
C ASP A 164 15.01 -21.35 3.82
N ASN A 165 14.71 -20.69 4.94
CA ASN A 165 15.36 -20.95 6.22
C ASN A 165 14.85 -22.20 6.97
N GLN A 166 13.98 -22.99 6.35
CA GLN A 166 13.51 -24.30 6.83
C GLN A 166 14.18 -25.48 6.08
N GLY A 167 15.05 -25.19 5.11
CA GLY A 167 15.77 -26.18 4.31
C GLY A 167 15.03 -26.66 3.06
N HIS A 168 13.94 -26.01 2.67
CA HIS A 168 13.26 -26.27 1.40
C HIS A 168 13.83 -25.41 0.26
N SER A 169 13.49 -25.81 -0.96
CA SER A 169 13.90 -25.12 -2.18
C SER A 169 12.89 -25.31 -3.31
N GLY A 170 12.86 -24.37 -4.25
CA GLY A 170 12.04 -24.45 -5.45
C GLY A 170 12.52 -23.47 -6.52
N ALA A 171 11.64 -23.15 -7.47
CA ALA A 171 11.88 -22.11 -8.45
C ALA A 171 10.58 -21.36 -8.77
N VAL A 172 10.72 -20.12 -9.23
CA VAL A 172 9.63 -19.24 -9.70
C VAL A 172 9.88 -18.72 -11.10
#